data_AF-A0AA41SD87-F1
#
_entry.id   AF-A0AA41SD87-F1
#
_cell.length_a   1.000
_cell.length_b   1.000
_cell.length_c   1.000
_cell.angle_alpha   90.00
_cell.angle_beta   90.00
_cell.angle_gamma   90.00
#
_symmetry.space_group_name_H-M   'P 1'
#
loop_
_entity.id
_entity.type
_entity.pdbx_description
1 polymer ?
#
loop_
_entity_poly.entity_id
_entity_poly.type
_entity_poly.pdbx_seq_one_letter_code
_entity_poly.pdbx_strand_id
1 'polypeptide(L)'
;MKISIFNTNTNQTVIQTYNETAYKICNADDTVDTDASVYSGGDEIGKPVVLSVPLTIEGENYFFSGADDGAQCQKGMAFEIHVKHGVGLPPSLNQPPPPPFVDSPPSDQSSTPSVMNTTSPQTERFFNGGASGRIMGVQHIGVVVSCALFGFLVL
;
A
#
# COMPACT_ATOMS: atom_id res chain seq x y z
N MET A 1 8.90 -3.37 10.73
CA MET A 1 7.52 -3.82 10.95
C MET A 1 6.97 -4.35 9.63
N LYS A 2 6.45 -5.58 9.60
CA LYS A 2 5.81 -6.17 8.42
C LYS A 2 4.29 -6.10 8.58
N ILE A 3 3.58 -6.07 7.47
CA ILE A 3 2.13 -6.03 7.42
C ILE A 3 1.59 -7.07 6.43
N SER A 4 0.37 -7.53 6.65
CA SER A 4 -0.43 -8.26 5.67
C SER A 4 -1.48 -7.32 5.09
N ILE A 5 -1.68 -7.40 3.77
CA ILE A 5 -2.62 -6.55 3.03
C ILE A 5 -3.81 -7.40 2.59
N PHE A 6 -5.02 -6.98 2.96
CA PHE A 6 -6.26 -7.64 2.59
C PHE A 6 -7.07 -6.72 1.69
N ASN A 7 -7.28 -7.13 0.43
CA ASN A 7 -8.19 -6.45 -0.48
C ASN A 7 -9.58 -7.08 -0.32
N THR A 8 -10.51 -6.31 0.22
CA THR A 8 -11.81 -6.82 0.66
C THR A 8 -12.89 -5.76 0.47
N ASN A 9 -14.02 -5.88 1.16
CA ASN A 9 -15.03 -4.84 1.26
C ASN A 9 -15.49 -4.65 2.70
N THR A 10 -16.26 -3.60 2.95
CA THR A 10 -16.74 -3.20 4.27
C THR A 10 -17.71 -4.18 4.95
N ASN A 11 -18.27 -5.16 4.22
CA ASN A 11 -19.09 -6.22 4.81
C ASN A 11 -18.25 -7.40 5.34
N GLN A 12 -16.94 -7.37 5.10
CA GLN A 12 -16.03 -8.42 5.51
C GLN A 12 -15.22 -7.97 6.72
N THR A 13 -14.88 -8.95 7.57
CA THR A 13 -14.02 -8.75 8.73
C THR A 13 -12.82 -9.68 8.63
N VAL A 14 -11.66 -9.20 9.07
CA VAL A 14 -10.47 -10.02 9.23
C VAL A 14 -10.23 -10.17 10.72
N ILE A 15 -10.18 -11.40 11.20
CA ILE A 15 -9.81 -11.74 12.56
C ILE A 15 -8.38 -12.24 12.53
N GLN A 16 -7.52 -11.67 13.38
CA GLN A 16 -6.19 -12.18 13.69
C GLN A 16 -6.22 -12.81 15.07
N THR A 17 -5.69 -14.03 15.22
CA THR A 17 -5.51 -14.68 16.52
C THR A 17 -4.20 -15.45 16.56
N TYR A 18 -3.74 -15.75 17.77
CA TYR A 18 -2.59 -16.62 18.05
C TYR A 18 -3.02 -18.00 18.56
N ASN A 19 -4.33 -18.23 18.69
CA ASN A 19 -4.90 -19.49 19.17
C ASN A 19 -5.32 -20.38 18.00
N GLU A 20 -4.60 -21.49 17.80
CA GLU A 20 -4.89 -22.46 16.73
C GLU A 20 -6.30 -23.07 16.86
N THR A 21 -6.78 -23.28 18.08
CA THR A 21 -8.12 -23.86 18.30
C THR A 21 -9.20 -22.90 17.81
N ALA A 22 -9.10 -21.62 18.17
CA ALA A 22 -10.01 -20.56 17.73
C ALA A 22 -10.06 -20.46 16.20
N TYR A 23 -8.89 -20.51 15.55
CA TYR A 23 -8.75 -20.56 14.11
C TYR A 23 -9.46 -21.78 13.49
N LYS A 24 -9.22 -22.98 14.02
CA LYS A 24 -9.79 -24.24 13.50
C LYS A 24 -11.31 -24.30 13.63
N ILE A 25 -11.88 -23.75 14.70
CA ILE A 25 -13.33 -23.73 14.93
C ILE A 25 -14.00 -22.48 14.35
N CYS A 26 -13.24 -21.56 13.75
CA CYS A 26 -13.72 -20.27 13.25
C CYS A 26 -14.44 -19.43 14.32
N ASN A 27 -13.97 -19.48 15.57
CA ASN A 27 -14.55 -18.74 16.69
C ASN A 27 -13.45 -18.05 17.51
N ALA A 28 -13.50 -16.73 17.58
CA ALA A 28 -12.59 -15.91 18.38
C ALA A 28 -13.16 -15.50 19.76
N ASP A 29 -14.44 -15.74 20.02
CA ASP A 29 -15.12 -15.28 21.23
C ASP A 29 -14.88 -16.21 22.42
N ASP A 30 -14.55 -17.47 22.17
CA ASP A 30 -14.33 -18.51 23.20
C ASP A 30 -12.90 -18.52 23.78
N THR A 31 -12.05 -17.55 23.43
CA THR A 31 -10.69 -17.50 23.95
C THR A 31 -10.64 -16.76 25.30
N VAL A 32 -10.24 -17.49 26.33
CA VAL A 32 -10.04 -17.00 27.71
C VAL A 32 -9.07 -15.82 27.81
N ASP A 33 -8.22 -15.64 26.80
CA ASP A 33 -7.39 -14.46 26.60
C ASP A 33 -7.87 -13.72 25.35
N THR A 34 -7.96 -12.39 25.46
CA THR A 34 -8.28 -11.39 24.42
C THR A 34 -7.21 -11.32 23.30
N ASP A 35 -6.79 -12.47 22.78
CA ASP A 35 -5.72 -12.61 21.81
C ASP A 35 -6.21 -12.46 20.36
N ALA A 36 -7.50 -12.17 20.18
CA ALA A 36 -8.11 -11.92 18.89
C ALA A 36 -8.25 -10.41 18.62
N SER A 37 -7.74 -9.97 17.48
CA SER A 37 -7.92 -8.61 16.97
C SER A 37 -8.83 -8.65 15.75
N VAL A 38 -9.83 -7.77 15.73
CA VAL A 38 -10.79 -7.65 14.63
C VAL A 38 -10.50 -6.41 13.81
N TYR A 39 -10.44 -6.57 12.49
CA TYR A 39 -10.22 -5.50 11.53
C TYR A 39 -11.39 -5.44 10.56
N SER A 40 -12.01 -4.26 10.40
CA SER A 40 -13.16 -4.03 9.54
C SER A 40 -13.00 -2.74 8.71
N GLY A 41 -13.77 -2.64 7.63
CA GLY A 41 -13.64 -1.54 6.66
C GLY A 41 -14.41 -0.26 6.97
N GLY A 42 -15.16 -0.20 8.08
CA GLY A 42 -16.06 0.93 8.42
C GLY A 42 -17.54 0.64 8.17
N ASP A 43 -18.37 1.68 8.28
CA ASP A 43 -19.84 1.54 8.42
C ASP A 43 -20.61 1.48 7.10
N GLU A 44 -20.00 1.92 5.98
CA GLU A 44 -20.65 1.84 4.68
C GLU A 44 -20.78 0.38 4.22
N ILE A 45 -21.84 0.00 3.51
CA ILE A 45 -22.05 -1.40 3.10
C ILE A 45 -21.47 -1.66 1.70
N GLY A 46 -20.70 -2.75 1.57
CA GLY A 46 -20.23 -3.31 0.30
C GLY A 46 -19.18 -2.47 -0.45
N LYS A 47 -18.53 -1.51 0.20
CA LYS A 47 -17.49 -0.69 -0.44
C LYS A 47 -16.16 -1.41 -0.46
N PRO A 48 -15.40 -1.38 -1.57
CA PRO A 48 -14.04 -1.92 -1.59
C PRO A 48 -13.18 -1.23 -0.54
N VAL A 49 -12.42 -2.02 0.22
CA VAL A 49 -11.55 -1.53 1.29
C VAL A 49 -10.26 -2.35 1.33
N VAL A 50 -9.17 -1.69 1.72
CA VAL A 50 -7.87 -2.33 1.93
C VAL A 50 -7.54 -2.28 3.41
N LEU A 51 -7.45 -3.43 4.06
CA LEU A 51 -7.05 -3.55 5.46
C LEU A 51 -5.56 -3.88 5.55
N SER A 52 -4.83 -3.14 6.37
CA SER A 52 -3.41 -3.37 6.67
C SER A 52 -3.28 -3.90 8.07
N VAL A 53 -2.93 -5.17 8.20
CA VAL A 53 -2.85 -5.86 9.50
C VAL A 53 -1.39 -6.04 9.91
N PRO A 54 -0.98 -5.54 11.08
CA PRO A 54 0.41 -5.62 11.51
C PRO A 54 0.81 -7.03 11.98
N LEU A 55 2.01 -7.45 11.60
CA LEU A 55 2.64 -8.69 12.09
C LEU A 55 3.66 -8.34 13.17
N THR A 56 3.20 -8.27 14.42
CA THR A 56 3.99 -7.80 15.58
C THR A 56 4.62 -8.92 16.39
N ILE A 57 4.05 -10.13 16.36
CA ILE A 57 4.49 -11.27 17.16
C ILE A 57 5.11 -12.33 16.25
N GLU A 58 6.29 -12.82 16.62
CA GLU A 58 6.95 -13.95 15.96
C GLU A 58 6.26 -15.27 16.29
N GLY A 59 6.23 -16.19 15.33
CA GLY A 59 5.51 -17.47 15.44
C GLY A 59 4.26 -17.52 14.57
N GLU A 60 3.34 -18.40 14.94
CA GLU A 60 2.10 -18.68 14.22
C GLU A 60 1.11 -17.54 14.41
N ASN A 61 0.70 -16.92 13.32
CA ASN A 61 -0.34 -15.91 13.29
C ASN A 61 -1.48 -16.44 12.41
N TYR A 62 -2.67 -16.59 12.97
CA TYR A 62 -3.82 -17.14 12.28
C TYR A 62 -4.76 -16.02 11.83
N PHE A 63 -5.24 -16.10 10.60
CA PHE A 63 -6.16 -15.13 10.01
C PHE A 63 -7.37 -15.83 9.44
N PHE A 64 -8.56 -15.31 9.73
CA PHE A 64 -9.79 -15.85 9.15
C PHE A 64 -10.89 -14.79 9.02
N SER A 65 -11.84 -15.03 8.12
CA SER A 65 -13.02 -14.18 7.98
C SER A 65 -14.01 -14.44 9.10
N GLY A 66 -14.37 -13.38 9.84
CA GLY A 66 -15.45 -13.41 10.82
C GLY A 66 -16.83 -13.10 10.21
N ALA A 67 -16.90 -12.82 8.91
CA ALA A 67 -18.15 -12.50 8.25
C ALA A 67 -19.04 -13.74 8.09
N ASP A 68 -20.35 -13.49 7.97
CA ASP A 68 -21.38 -14.52 7.91
C ASP A 68 -21.29 -15.51 9.08
N ASP A 69 -21.08 -15.01 10.31
CA ASP A 69 -20.91 -15.81 11.53
C ASP A 69 -19.83 -16.91 11.39
N GLY A 70 -18.73 -16.58 10.71
CA GLY A 70 -17.62 -17.50 10.47
C GLY A 70 -17.84 -18.51 9.34
N ALA A 71 -18.98 -18.47 8.63
CA ALA A 71 -19.25 -19.40 7.52
C ALA A 71 -18.22 -19.26 6.37
N GLN A 72 -17.65 -18.07 6.17
CA GLN A 72 -16.58 -17.87 5.19
C GLN A 72 -15.28 -18.56 5.62
N CYS A 73 -14.93 -18.49 6.90
CA CYS A 73 -13.80 -19.24 7.46
C CYS A 73 -13.99 -20.75 7.26
N GLN A 74 -15.18 -21.28 7.54
CA GLN A 74 -15.50 -22.71 7.35
C GLN A 74 -15.38 -23.15 5.88
N LYS A 75 -15.56 -22.22 4.94
CA LYS A 75 -15.39 -22.45 3.48
C LYS A 75 -13.95 -22.25 3.01
N GLY A 76 -13.00 -22.03 3.92
CA GLY A 76 -11.57 -21.92 3.62
C GLY A 76 -11.07 -20.48 3.46
N MET A 77 -11.85 -19.46 3.83
CA MET A 77 -11.37 -18.07 3.89
C MET A 77 -10.59 -17.83 5.19
N ALA A 78 -9.49 -18.59 5.32
CA ALA A 78 -8.67 -18.71 6.49
C ALA A 78 -7.25 -19.11 6.07
N PHE A 79 -6.23 -18.54 6.71
CA PHE A 79 -4.83 -18.90 6.47
C PHE A 79 -3.94 -18.60 7.68
N GLU A 80 -2.79 -19.24 7.73
CA GLU A 80 -1.75 -18.99 8.73
C GLU A 80 -0.53 -18.29 8.14
N ILE A 81 0.15 -17.49 8.94
CA ILE A 81 1.45 -16.90 8.62
C ILE A 81 2.44 -17.28 9.73
N HIS A 82 3.55 -17.89 9.32
CA HIS A 82 4.71 -18.10 10.18
C HIS A 82 5.66 -16.89 10.13
N VAL A 83 5.55 -16.02 11.13
CA VAL A 83 6.40 -14.85 11.28
C VAL A 83 7.74 -15.27 11.87
N LYS A 84 8.83 -14.96 11.17
CA LYS A 84 10.20 -15.21 11.63
C LYS A 84 11.03 -13.93 11.59
N HIS A 85 11.99 -13.85 12.50
CA HIS A 85 13.01 -12.82 12.45
C HIS A 85 13.81 -12.90 11.14
N GLY A 86 14.16 -11.74 10.58
CA GLY A 86 15.10 -11.69 9.45
C GLY A 86 16.50 -12.06 9.93
N VAL A 87 17.29 -12.74 9.10
CA VAL A 87 18.67 -13.14 9.44
C VAL A 87 19.67 -11.96 9.47
N GLY A 88 19.19 -10.73 9.32
CA GLY A 88 20.02 -9.53 9.24
C GLY A 88 20.80 -9.43 7.93
N LEU A 89 21.79 -8.53 7.94
CA LEU A 89 22.73 -8.40 6.83
C LEU A 89 23.67 -9.62 6.79
N PRO A 90 24.03 -10.12 5.60
CA PRO A 90 25.03 -11.19 5.49
C PRO A 90 26.37 -10.72 6.08
N PRO A 91 27.21 -11.64 6.61
CA PRO A 91 28.49 -11.28 7.24
C PRO A 91 29.42 -10.43 6.36
N SER A 92 29.34 -10.58 5.04
CA SER A 92 30.10 -9.79 4.07
C SER A 92 29.74 -8.30 4.04
N LEU A 93 28.57 -7.93 4.57
CA LEU A 93 28.08 -6.55 4.66
C LEU A 93 28.07 -6.03 6.11
N ASN A 94 28.71 -6.74 7.03
CA ASN A 94 28.88 -6.31 8.40
C ASN A 94 30.00 -5.24 8.47
N GLN A 95 29.73 -4.10 7.85
CA GLN A 95 30.66 -2.99 7.76
C GLN A 95 30.74 -2.30 9.14
N PRO A 96 31.93 -1.91 9.61
CA PRO A 96 32.05 -1.11 10.82
C PRO A 96 31.18 0.15 10.70
N PRO A 97 30.65 0.67 11.83
CA PRO A 97 29.89 1.91 11.82
C PRO A 97 30.65 2.99 11.05
N PRO A 98 29.97 3.83 10.25
CA PRO A 98 30.62 4.98 9.64
C PRO A 98 31.35 5.79 10.73
N PRO A 99 32.56 6.30 10.46
CA PRO A 99 33.22 7.19 11.41
C PRO A 99 32.31 8.38 11.72
N PRO A 100 32.46 9.01 12.91
CA PRO A 100 31.68 10.17 13.28
C PRO A 100 31.75 11.22 12.17
N PHE A 101 30.58 11.76 11.81
CA PHE A 101 30.53 12.84 10.84
C PHE A 101 31.37 14.02 11.34
N VAL A 102 32.32 14.46 10.52
CA VAL A 102 33.11 15.66 10.78
C VAL A 102 32.67 16.67 9.74
N ASP A 103 32.17 17.83 10.20
CA ASP A 103 31.91 18.94 9.31
C ASP A 103 33.19 19.28 8.53
N SER A 104 33.03 19.51 7.24
CA SER A 104 34.15 19.97 6.41
C SER A 104 34.64 21.31 6.98
N PRO A 105 35.97 21.55 7.02
CA PRO A 105 36.48 22.83 7.49
C PRO A 105 35.82 23.97 6.71
N PRO A 106 35.43 25.08 7.37
CA PRO A 106 34.90 26.22 6.66
C PRO A 106 35.93 26.63 5.60
N SER A 107 35.49 26.64 4.33
CA SER A 107 36.29 27.25 3.28
C SER A 107 36.35 28.74 3.58
N ASP A 108 37.53 29.24 3.95
CA ASP A 108 37.84 30.67 3.95
C ASP A 108 37.82 31.18 2.50
N GLN A 109 36.62 31.33 1.94
CA GLN A 109 36.38 32.15 0.77
C GLN A 109 35.41 33.24 1.18
N SER A 110 35.92 34.13 2.02
CA SER A 110 35.50 35.52 1.99
C SER A 110 35.83 36.08 0.60
N SER A 111 34.88 35.96 -0.32
CA SER A 111 34.78 36.88 -1.44
C SER A 111 33.31 37.18 -1.67
N THR A 112 32.82 38.15 -0.88
CA THR A 112 31.67 38.94 -1.28
C THR A 112 31.93 39.51 -2.68
N PRO A 113 31.06 39.28 -3.67
CA PRO A 113 31.21 39.96 -4.95
C PRO A 113 30.96 41.44 -4.70
N SER A 114 32.01 42.25 -4.91
CA SER A 114 31.90 43.71 -4.87
C SER A 114 30.99 44.17 -6.01
N VAL A 115 29.90 44.84 -5.65
CA VAL A 115 28.99 45.52 -6.58
C VAL A 115 29.78 46.64 -7.27
N MET A 116 30.14 46.43 -8.54
CA MET A 116 30.63 47.49 -9.39
C MET A 116 29.42 48.14 -10.08
N ASN A 117 29.02 49.31 -9.57
CA ASN A 117 28.10 50.20 -10.25
C ASN A 117 28.74 50.66 -11.56
N THR A 118 28.19 50.25 -12.70
CA THR A 118 28.35 51.00 -13.95
C THR A 118 27.05 50.94 -14.76
N THR A 119 26.53 52.15 -14.94
CA THR A 119 25.42 52.68 -15.74
C THR A 119 24.97 51.86 -16.96
N SER A 120 23.65 51.58 -16.98
CA SER A 120 22.72 51.19 -18.07
C SER A 120 22.94 51.88 -19.44
N PRO A 121 22.31 51.45 -20.58
CA PRO A 121 21.04 50.71 -20.63
C PRO A 121 20.86 49.66 -21.74
N GLN A 122 19.75 48.92 -21.63
CA GLN A 122 18.89 48.37 -22.71
C GLN A 122 18.69 46.85 -22.79
N THR A 123 17.46 46.50 -22.41
CA THR A 123 16.54 45.53 -23.02
C THR A 123 16.51 44.13 -22.43
N GLU A 124 15.60 43.99 -21.45
CA GLU A 124 14.97 42.72 -21.10
C GLU A 124 14.22 42.12 -22.29
N ARG A 125 14.35 40.80 -22.47
CA ARG A 125 13.30 39.97 -23.07
C ARG A 125 13.16 38.67 -22.28
N PHE A 126 12.22 38.68 -21.35
CA PHE A 126 11.60 37.46 -20.85
C PHE A 126 10.80 36.80 -21.98
N PHE A 127 11.08 35.54 -22.29
CA PHE A 127 10.13 34.69 -23.03
C PHE A 127 9.61 33.59 -22.11
N ASN A 128 8.43 33.86 -21.53
CA ASN A 128 7.54 32.88 -20.98
C ASN A 128 6.81 32.20 -22.15
N GLY A 129 7.12 30.92 -22.41
CA GLY A 129 6.60 30.17 -23.56
C GLY A 129 5.65 29.05 -23.13
N GLY A 130 4.48 29.41 -22.62
CA GLY A 130 3.34 28.50 -22.52
C GLY A 130 2.73 28.27 -23.90
N ALA A 131 2.90 27.08 -24.47
CA ALA A 131 2.23 26.67 -25.69
C ALA A 131 1.21 25.56 -25.37
N SER A 132 -0.04 25.99 -25.19
CA SER A 132 -1.22 25.13 -25.21
C SER A 132 -1.45 24.67 -26.65
N GLY A 133 -1.00 23.46 -26.98
CA GLY A 133 -1.23 22.81 -28.26
C GLY A 133 -2.50 21.95 -28.22
N ARG A 134 -3.66 22.57 -28.48
CA ARG A 134 -4.87 21.84 -28.89
C ARG A 134 -4.68 21.39 -30.33
N ILE A 135 -4.51 20.09 -30.54
CA ILE A 135 -4.55 19.50 -31.89
C ILE A 135 -5.89 18.80 -32.07
N MET A 136 -6.50 19.12 -33.21
CA MET A 136 -7.85 18.83 -33.64
C MET A 136 -8.18 17.35 -33.65
N GLY A 137 -9.47 17.08 -33.41
CA GLY A 137 -10.07 15.77 -33.48
C GLY A 137 -9.94 15.15 -34.86
N VAL A 138 -9.52 13.89 -34.85
CA VAL A 138 -9.71 12.96 -35.96
C VAL A 138 -10.84 12.03 -35.54
N GLN A 139 -12.03 12.27 -36.10
CA GLN A 139 -13.12 11.32 -36.10
C GLN A 139 -12.70 10.09 -36.88
N HIS A 140 -12.53 8.95 -36.21
CA HIS A 140 -12.56 7.65 -36.84
C HIS A 140 -13.80 6.89 -36.36
N ILE A 141 -14.82 6.95 -37.22
CA ILE A 141 -15.68 5.87 -37.70
C ILE A 141 -15.86 4.71 -36.70
N GLY A 142 -17.08 4.62 -36.17
CA GLY A 142 -17.55 3.48 -35.41
C GLY A 142 -17.64 2.21 -36.26
N VAL A 143 -17.27 1.09 -35.65
CA VAL A 143 -17.76 -0.23 -36.02
C VAL A 143 -18.28 -0.87 -34.75
N VAL A 144 -19.59 -0.76 -34.56
CA VAL A 144 -20.33 -1.50 -33.54
C VAL A 144 -20.56 -2.90 -34.11
N VAL A 145 -19.70 -3.86 -33.78
CA VAL A 145 -20.02 -5.27 -34.06
C VAL A 145 -20.97 -5.74 -32.96
N SER A 146 -22.26 -5.44 -33.15
CA SER A 146 -23.36 -6.07 -32.44
C SER A 146 -23.49 -7.51 -32.97
N CYS A 147 -22.93 -8.48 -32.25
CA CYS A 147 -23.21 -9.89 -32.50
C CYS A 147 -24.40 -10.30 -31.62
N ALA A 148 -25.58 -9.79 -31.95
CA ALA A 148 -26.84 -10.35 -31.52
C ALA A 148 -27.30 -11.37 -32.56
N LEU A 149 -27.03 -12.65 -32.32
CA LEU A 149 -27.76 -13.73 -32.97
C LEU A 149 -28.67 -14.39 -31.93
N PHE A 150 -29.95 -14.09 -32.10
CA PHE A 150 -31.08 -14.85 -31.59
C PHE A 150 -30.99 -16.33 -31.99
N GLY A 151 -31.42 -17.22 -31.09
CA GLY A 151 -31.68 -18.64 -31.36
C GLY A 151 -31.95 -19.40 -30.05
N PHE A 152 -33.15 -19.28 -29.48
CA PHE A 152 -34.20 -20.32 -29.49
C PHE A 152 -33.85 -21.65 -28.78
N LEU A 153 -34.48 -21.83 -27.60
CA LEU A 153 -35.44 -22.90 -27.28
C LEU A 153 -34.98 -24.39 -27.23
N VAL A 154 -35.39 -25.04 -26.12
CA VAL A 154 -35.62 -26.50 -25.88
C VAL A 154 -34.40 -27.41 -25.73
N LEU A 155 -34.08 -27.81 -24.49
CA LEU A 155 -34.57 -29.08 -23.92
C LEU A 155 -34.46 -29.06 -22.38
#